data_AF-A0A6L3ZJD4-F1
#
_entry.id   AF-A0A6L3ZJD4-F1
#
_cell.length_a   1.000
_cell.length_b   1.000
_cell.length_c   1.000
_cell.angle_alpha   90.00
_cell.angle_beta   90.00
_cell.angle_gamma   90.00
#
_symmetry.space_group_name_H-M   'P 1'
#
loop_
_entity.id
_entity.type
_entity.pdbx_description
1 polymer ?
#
loop_
_entity_poly.entity_id
_entity_poly.type
_entity_poly.pdbx_seq_one_letter_code
_entity_poly.pdbx_strand_id
1 'polypeptide(L)'
;MKTKLTAVFIIVLSWVGMAQTPSVDLHKYLDRQEGVFSMSLNTSIEDFFDGQLDIDERDFQIEGDASKIQLSIISDDADTESIYHHVTSSLRSANLERISIEEDGEKVTLWMVRNGDIVTEIHAIIIDKDDPKGLIIATLLGEFVVEE
;
A
#
# COMPACT_ATOMS: atom_id res chain seq x y z
N MET A 1 37.86 17.74 40.69
CA MET A 1 36.95 16.57 40.65
C MET A 1 35.77 16.97 39.78
N LYS A 2 35.68 16.52 38.52
CA LYS A 2 34.76 15.46 38.05
C LYS A 2 33.37 15.62 38.70
N THR A 3 32.29 15.97 38.02
CA THR A 3 31.74 15.31 36.82
C THR A 3 30.80 16.25 36.05
N LYS A 4 30.81 16.14 34.72
CA LYS A 4 29.85 16.75 33.79
C LYS A 4 28.47 16.10 34.00
N LEU A 5 27.39 16.88 34.04
CA LEU A 5 26.04 16.36 33.83
C LEU A 5 25.47 16.99 32.55
N THR A 6 25.64 16.25 31.46
CA THR A 6 25.01 16.48 30.17
C THR A 6 23.76 15.60 30.12
N ALA A 7 22.58 16.20 29.89
CA ALA A 7 21.36 15.57 29.38
C ALA A 7 20.40 16.73 29.04
N VAL A 8 20.46 17.38 27.87
CA VAL A 8 20.13 16.92 26.52
C VAL A 8 18.71 16.39 26.39
N PHE A 9 17.95 17.19 25.64
CA PHE A 9 16.86 16.88 24.71
C PHE A 9 15.45 16.52 25.22
N ILE A 10 14.58 17.49 24.96
CA ILE A 10 13.36 17.34 24.15
C ILE A 10 12.32 16.37 24.70
N ILE A 11 11.42 16.95 25.49
CA ILE A 11 10.02 16.54 25.55
C ILE A 11 9.39 16.90 24.20
N VAL A 12 9.52 16.01 23.21
CA VAL A 12 8.51 15.85 22.13
C VAL A 12 7.81 14.54 22.49
N LEU A 13 7.03 14.63 23.56
CA LEU A 13 6.02 13.64 23.82
C LEU A 13 4.91 13.85 22.78
N SER A 14 4.46 12.72 22.26
CA SER A 14 3.05 12.45 22.00
C SER A 14 2.40 13.09 20.77
N TRP A 15 3.02 12.95 19.60
CA TRP A 15 2.28 12.75 18.33
C TRP A 15 3.03 11.77 17.41
N VAL A 16 3.35 10.58 17.93
CA VAL A 16 3.25 9.40 17.07
C VAL A 16 1.80 8.98 17.18
N GLY A 17 0.93 9.71 16.48
CA GLY A 17 -0.36 9.14 16.15
C GLY A 17 -0.02 7.86 15.42
N MET A 18 -0.28 6.72 16.06
CA MET A 18 -0.50 5.50 15.32
C MET A 18 -1.72 5.81 14.45
N ALA A 19 -1.49 6.43 13.30
CA ALA A 19 -2.43 6.37 12.21
C ALA A 19 -2.62 4.88 12.01
N GLN A 20 -3.81 4.37 12.37
CA GLN A 20 -4.18 3.03 11.93
C GLN A 20 -3.98 3.08 10.41
N THR A 21 -3.03 2.29 9.92
CA THR A 21 -2.71 2.27 8.51
C THR A 21 -3.98 1.90 7.76
N PRO A 22 -4.33 2.61 6.66
CA PRO A 22 -5.53 2.33 5.88
C PRO A 22 -5.68 0.84 5.52
N SER A 23 -4.58 0.10 5.34
CA SER A 23 -4.54 -1.36 5.15
C SER A 23 -5.35 -2.18 6.15
N VAL A 24 -5.24 -1.87 7.44
CA VAL A 24 -5.79 -2.73 8.50
C VAL A 24 -7.32 -2.73 8.45
N ASP A 25 -7.93 -1.65 7.99
CA ASP A 25 -9.38 -1.56 7.83
C ASP A 25 -9.83 -1.93 6.41
N LEU A 26 -9.00 -1.68 5.40
CA LEU A 26 -9.27 -2.06 4.01
C LEU A 26 -9.51 -3.57 3.84
N HIS A 27 -8.56 -4.40 4.26
CA HIS A 27 -8.67 -5.86 4.06
C HIS A 27 -9.74 -6.48 4.96
N LYS A 28 -10.00 -5.91 6.15
CA LYS A 28 -11.15 -6.31 6.98
C LYS A 28 -12.49 -6.00 6.33
N TYR A 29 -12.58 -4.91 5.57
CA TYR A 29 -13.77 -4.60 4.77
C TYR A 29 -13.94 -5.62 3.65
N LEU A 30 -12.86 -5.94 2.94
CA LEU A 30 -12.84 -6.90 1.83
C LEU A 30 -13.20 -8.33 2.28
N ASP A 31 -12.65 -8.79 3.41
CA ASP A 31 -12.94 -10.11 4.01
C ASP A 31 -14.42 -10.35 4.34
N ARG A 32 -15.23 -9.28 4.40
CA ARG A 32 -16.66 -9.33 4.72
C ARG A 32 -17.56 -9.27 3.49
N GLN A 33 -17.00 -9.02 2.31
CA GLN A 33 -17.77 -8.92 1.08
C GLN A 33 -18.03 -10.32 0.49
N GLU A 34 -19.21 -10.50 -0.06
CA GLU A 34 -19.53 -11.68 -0.86
C GLU A 34 -18.75 -11.63 -2.19
N GLY A 35 -18.28 -12.78 -2.69
CA GLY A 35 -17.49 -12.84 -3.92
C GLY A 35 -16.04 -12.35 -3.77
N VAL A 36 -15.53 -12.21 -2.54
CA VAL A 36 -14.14 -11.81 -2.31
C VAL A 36 -13.33 -12.95 -1.73
N PHE A 37 -12.26 -13.31 -2.43
CA PHE A 37 -11.21 -14.17 -1.91
C PHE A 37 -10.09 -13.31 -1.36
N SER A 38 -9.75 -13.49 -0.08
CA SER A 38 -8.65 -12.78 0.56
C SER A 38 -7.62 -13.73 1.15
N MET A 39 -6.34 -13.36 1.04
CA MET A 39 -5.25 -13.98 1.76
C MET A 39 -4.36 -12.93 2.42
N SER A 40 -3.81 -13.28 3.58
CA SER A 40 -2.82 -12.46 4.29
C SER A 40 -1.67 -13.33 4.73
N LEU A 41 -0.45 -12.91 4.40
CA LEU A 41 0.79 -13.53 4.82
C LEU A 41 1.55 -12.52 5.70
N ASN A 42 1.76 -12.89 6.97
CA ASN A 42 2.60 -12.12 7.89
C ASN A 42 3.95 -12.83 7.98
N THR A 43 4.90 -12.38 7.16
CA THR A 43 6.26 -12.90 7.18
C THR A 43 7.20 -11.80 6.74
N SER A 44 8.35 -11.72 7.39
CA SER A 44 9.46 -10.91 6.92
C SER A 44 10.09 -11.63 5.74
N ILE A 45 10.01 -11.04 4.56
CA ILE A 45 10.71 -11.48 3.35
C ILE A 45 11.72 -10.38 3.04
N GLU A 46 12.98 -10.72 3.26
CA GLU A 46 14.11 -9.89 2.83
C GLU A 46 14.16 -9.86 1.30
N ASP A 47 14.47 -8.71 0.72
CA ASP A 47 14.55 -8.49 -0.73
C ASP A 47 13.27 -8.96 -1.46
N PHE A 48 12.10 -8.69 -0.87
CA PHE A 48 10.82 -9.19 -1.40
C PHE A 48 10.54 -8.67 -2.80
N PHE A 49 10.87 -7.40 -3.04
CA PHE A 49 10.65 -6.72 -4.30
C PHE A 49 11.96 -6.05 -4.70
N ASP A 50 12.46 -6.42 -5.87
CA ASP A 50 13.54 -5.75 -6.60
C ASP A 50 13.08 -5.68 -8.05
N GLY A 51 12.40 -4.58 -8.38
CA GLY A 51 11.67 -4.45 -9.63
C GLY A 51 11.75 -3.03 -10.17
N GLN A 52 11.94 -2.95 -11.48
CA GLN A 52 11.81 -1.71 -12.24
C GLN A 52 10.41 -1.63 -12.83
N LEU A 53 9.72 -0.52 -12.57
CA LEU A 53 8.45 -0.18 -13.17
C LEU A 53 8.65 1.02 -14.08
N ASP A 54 8.46 0.85 -15.39
CA ASP A 54 8.42 1.97 -16.34
C ASP A 54 7.02 2.58 -16.30
N ILE A 55 6.93 3.82 -15.83
CA ILE A 55 5.68 4.53 -15.62
C ILE A 55 5.77 5.94 -16.21
N ASP A 56 5.04 6.20 -17.29
CA ASP A 56 5.03 7.50 -17.99
C ASP A 56 6.46 7.98 -18.36
N GLU A 57 7.28 7.09 -18.95
CA GLU A 57 8.69 7.37 -19.32
C GLU A 57 9.62 7.66 -18.12
N ARG A 58 9.22 7.25 -16.92
CA ARG A 58 10.04 7.32 -15.70
C ARG A 58 10.27 5.91 -15.17
N ASP A 59 11.52 5.62 -14.90
CA ASP A 59 11.95 4.33 -14.34
C ASP A 59 11.86 4.39 -12.82
N PHE A 60 10.89 3.68 -12.24
CA PHE A 60 10.79 3.53 -10.80
C PHE A 60 11.49 2.25 -10.37
N GLN A 61 12.56 2.36 -9.60
CA GLN A 61 13.13 1.21 -8.91
C GLN A 61 12.52 1.13 -7.51
N ILE A 62 11.82 0.03 -7.23
CA ILE A 62 11.33 -0.26 -5.89
C ILE A 62 12.16 -1.41 -5.35
N GLU A 63 12.75 -1.19 -4.18
CA GLU A 63 13.54 -2.19 -3.47
C GLU A 63 13.12 -2.22 -2.00
N GLY A 64 12.97 -3.41 -1.42
CA GLY A 64 12.89 -3.52 0.03
C GLY A 64 12.18 -4.74 0.58
N ASP A 65 12.04 -4.73 1.91
CA ASP A 65 11.59 -5.86 2.71
C ASP A 65 10.07 -5.79 2.93
N ALA A 66 9.38 -6.89 2.68
CA ALA A 66 7.98 -7.03 3.04
C ALA A 66 7.85 -7.68 4.42
N SER A 67 7.10 -7.05 5.32
CA SER A 67 6.71 -7.61 6.61
C SER A 67 5.31 -8.24 6.59
N LYS A 68 4.47 -7.80 5.65
CA LYS A 68 3.14 -8.33 5.42
C LYS A 68 2.70 -8.14 3.98
N ILE A 69 2.05 -9.17 3.44
CA ILE A 69 1.42 -9.15 2.13
C ILE A 69 -0.04 -9.48 2.33
N GLN A 70 -0.92 -8.69 1.73
CA GLN A 70 -2.35 -8.96 1.68
C GLN A 70 -2.81 -8.89 0.24
N LEU A 71 -3.61 -9.88 -0.17
CA LEU A 71 -4.13 -9.97 -1.52
C LEU A 71 -5.62 -10.29 -1.43
N SER A 72 -6.43 -9.48 -2.08
CA SER A 72 -7.85 -9.73 -2.30
C SER A 72 -8.14 -9.79 -3.79
N ILE A 73 -8.83 -10.84 -4.20
CA ILE A 73 -9.33 -11.05 -5.56
C ILE A 73 -10.84 -11.01 -5.47
N ILE A 74 -11.45 -10.09 -6.21
CA ILE A 74 -12.87 -9.85 -6.24
C ILE A 74 -13.40 -10.45 -7.55
N SER A 75 -14.36 -11.36 -7.43
CA SER A 75 -14.97 -12.05 -8.56
C SER A 75 -15.95 -11.17 -9.32
N ASP A 76 -16.30 -11.62 -10.52
CA ASP A 76 -17.17 -10.92 -11.47
C ASP A 76 -18.65 -10.87 -11.05
N ASP A 77 -19.06 -11.78 -10.18
CA ASP A 77 -20.38 -11.84 -9.57
C ASP A 77 -20.50 -10.99 -8.28
N ALA A 78 -19.40 -10.39 -7.80
CA ALA A 78 -19.40 -9.47 -6.67
C ALA A 78 -19.85 -8.05 -7.06
N ASP A 79 -20.15 -7.21 -6.06
CA ASP A 79 -20.42 -5.78 -6.27
C ASP A 79 -19.12 -4.98 -6.46
N THR A 80 -18.40 -5.30 -7.55
CA THR A 80 -17.05 -4.79 -7.85
C THR A 80 -17.01 -3.26 -7.95
N GLU A 81 -18.06 -2.63 -8.49
CA GLU A 81 -18.14 -1.16 -8.59
C GLU A 81 -18.21 -0.51 -7.20
N SER A 82 -19.08 -1.01 -6.32
CA SER A 82 -19.22 -0.51 -4.95
C SER A 82 -17.94 -0.75 -4.14
N ILE A 83 -17.34 -1.93 -4.26
CA ILE A 83 -16.06 -2.28 -3.62
C ILE A 83 -14.97 -1.32 -4.09
N TYR A 84 -14.79 -1.16 -5.41
CA TYR A 84 -13.79 -0.24 -5.97
C TYR A 84 -13.99 1.20 -5.48
N HIS A 85 -15.24 1.68 -5.46
CA HIS A 85 -15.55 3.01 -4.98
C HIS A 85 -15.21 3.19 -3.49
N HIS A 86 -15.55 2.21 -2.65
CA HIS A 86 -15.25 2.23 -1.23
C HIS A 86 -13.74 2.25 -0.97
N VAL A 87 -12.99 1.39 -1.67
CA VAL A 87 -11.54 1.29 -1.52
C VAL A 87 -10.85 2.57 -1.96
N THR A 88 -11.16 3.05 -3.17
CA THR A 88 -10.50 4.26 -3.69
C THR A 88 -10.87 5.52 -2.92
N SER A 89 -12.10 5.64 -2.41
CA SER A 89 -12.49 6.75 -1.54
C SER A 89 -11.75 6.73 -0.19
N SER A 90 -11.59 5.55 0.40
CA SER A 90 -10.83 5.36 1.64
C SER A 90 -9.36 5.77 1.47
N LEU A 91 -8.70 5.30 0.41
CA LEU A 91 -7.30 5.64 0.12
C LEU A 91 -7.12 7.12 -0.22
N ARG A 92 -8.05 7.72 -0.99
CA ARG A 92 -8.06 9.17 -1.27
C ARG A 92 -8.16 10.00 0.00
N SER A 93 -9.01 9.60 0.93
CA SER A 93 -9.23 10.35 2.19
C SER A 93 -7.98 10.36 3.08
N ALA A 94 -7.09 9.39 2.92
CA ALA A 94 -5.82 9.31 3.65
C ALA A 94 -4.70 10.18 3.04
N ASN A 95 -4.96 10.90 1.94
CA ASN A 95 -3.99 11.79 1.26
C ASN A 95 -2.67 11.08 0.90
N LEU A 96 -2.79 9.84 0.42
CA LEU A 96 -1.65 9.03 0.01
C LEU A 96 -1.12 9.47 -1.36
N GLU A 97 0.17 9.27 -1.59
CA GLU A 97 0.78 9.46 -2.91
C GLU A 97 0.14 8.47 -3.89
N ARG A 98 -0.18 8.94 -5.10
CA ARG A 98 -0.89 8.12 -6.09
C ARG A 98 -0.19 8.15 -7.43
N ILE A 99 0.09 6.97 -7.95
CA ILE A 99 0.57 6.74 -9.31
C ILE A 99 -0.47 5.86 -10.02
N SER A 100 -0.80 6.16 -11.27
CA SER A 100 -1.75 5.36 -12.06
C SER A 100 -1.16 5.11 -13.42
N ILE A 101 -1.10 3.84 -13.80
CA ILE A 101 -0.54 3.35 -15.05
C ILE A 101 -1.66 2.61 -15.79
N GLU A 102 -1.64 2.71 -17.12
CA GLU A 102 -2.54 1.97 -17.98
C GLU A 102 -1.69 1.26 -19.04
N GLU A 103 -1.66 -0.07 -19.00
CA GLU A 103 -0.83 -0.91 -19.87
C GLU A 103 -1.63 -2.13 -20.31
N ASP A 104 -1.53 -2.52 -21.58
CA ASP A 104 -2.12 -3.75 -22.14
C ASP A 104 -3.60 -4.05 -21.79
N GLY A 105 -4.42 -3.01 -21.67
CA GLY A 105 -5.84 -3.14 -21.35
C GLY A 105 -6.13 -3.22 -19.84
N GLU A 106 -5.09 -3.23 -19.00
CA GLU A 106 -5.21 -3.14 -17.56
C GLU A 106 -4.94 -1.72 -17.05
N LYS A 107 -5.51 -1.41 -15.89
CA LYS A 107 -5.22 -0.20 -15.13
C LYS A 107 -4.69 -0.59 -13.76
N VAL A 108 -3.45 -0.18 -13.50
CA VAL A 108 -2.80 -0.34 -12.20
C VAL A 108 -2.77 1.02 -11.51
N THR A 109 -3.37 1.12 -10.33
CA THR A 109 -3.27 2.30 -9.48
C THR A 109 -2.53 1.95 -8.19
N LEU A 110 -1.38 2.59 -7.98
CA LEU A 110 -0.59 2.50 -6.77
C LEU A 110 -0.95 3.65 -5.83
N TRP A 111 -1.14 3.32 -4.55
CA TRP A 111 -1.27 4.27 -3.46
C TRP A 111 -0.19 3.98 -2.41
N MET A 112 0.60 4.98 -2.07
CA MET A 112 1.77 4.81 -1.22
C MET A 112 1.73 5.70 0.01
N VAL A 113 2.14 5.14 1.14
CA VAL A 113 2.41 5.88 2.38
C VAL A 113 3.92 6.07 2.49
N ARG A 114 4.37 7.33 2.48
CA ARG A 114 5.78 7.68 2.71
C ARG A 114 6.02 8.26 4.09
N ASN A 115 7.18 7.93 4.65
CA ASN A 115 7.76 8.57 5.82
C ASN A 115 9.19 9.00 5.50
N GLY A 116 9.34 10.23 4.99
CA GLY A 116 10.60 10.68 4.39
C GLY A 116 10.84 9.94 3.07
N ASP A 117 12.03 9.37 2.90
CA ASP A 117 12.43 8.66 1.69
C ASP A 117 11.95 7.19 1.66
N ILE A 118 11.40 6.69 2.76
CA ILE A 118 10.93 5.30 2.90
C ILE A 118 9.43 5.23 2.64
N VAL A 119 9.02 4.33 1.74
CA VAL A 119 7.63 3.90 1.58
C VAL A 119 7.37 2.76 2.55
N THR A 120 6.36 2.92 3.41
CA THR A 120 6.04 1.92 4.46
C THR A 120 4.86 1.03 4.10
N GLU A 121 4.06 1.46 3.13
CA GLU A 121 2.83 0.80 2.70
C GLU A 121 2.54 1.12 1.23
N ILE A 122 2.26 0.09 0.45
CA ILE A 122 1.89 0.17 -0.96
C ILE A 122 0.56 -0.57 -1.12
N HIS A 123 -0.45 0.09 -1.67
CA HIS A 123 -1.66 -0.55 -2.17
C HIS A 123 -1.65 -0.53 -3.69
N ALA A 124 -1.76 -1.69 -4.32
CA ALA A 124 -1.96 -1.81 -5.75
C ALA A 124 -3.40 -2.23 -6.03
N ILE A 125 -4.08 -1.45 -6.87
CA ILE A 125 -5.41 -1.77 -7.39
C ILE A 125 -5.29 -2.03 -8.88
N ILE A 126 -5.64 -3.24 -9.30
CA ILE A 126 -5.51 -3.69 -10.69
C ILE A 126 -6.91 -4.02 -11.21
N ILE A 127 -7.26 -3.43 -12.35
CA ILE A 127 -8.56 -3.59 -13.01
C ILE A 127 -8.35 -3.79 -14.50
N ASP A 128 -9.04 -4.77 -15.06
CA ASP A 128 -9.17 -4.92 -16.51
C ASP A 128 -10.13 -3.82 -17.04
N LYS A 129 -9.65 -3.01 -17.99
CA LYS A 129 -10.40 -1.88 -18.56
C LYS A 129 -11.45 -2.34 -19.57
N ASP A 130 -11.24 -3.49 -20.21
CA ASP A 130 -12.12 -4.04 -21.23
C ASP A 130 -13.24 -4.88 -20.60
N ASP A 131 -12.98 -5.53 -19.46
CA ASP A 131 -13.99 -6.17 -18.63
C ASP A 131 -13.72 -5.94 -17.13
N PRO A 132 -14.26 -4.87 -16.50
CA PRO A 132 -13.97 -4.48 -15.10
C PRO A 132 -14.56 -5.43 -14.05
N LYS A 133 -14.87 -6.66 -14.47
CA LYS A 133 -15.38 -7.77 -13.69
C LYS A 133 -14.32 -8.41 -12.80
N GLY A 134 -13.04 -8.22 -13.10
CA GLY A 134 -11.93 -8.63 -12.22
C GLY A 134 -11.31 -7.44 -11.51
N LEU A 135 -11.29 -7.45 -10.17
CA LEU A 135 -10.58 -6.47 -9.37
C LEU A 135 -9.60 -7.19 -8.44
N ILE A 136 -8.33 -6.81 -8.53
CA ILE A 136 -7.29 -7.29 -7.62
C ILE A 136 -6.82 -6.13 -6.76
N ILE A 137 -6.78 -6.37 -5.45
CA ILE A 137 -6.26 -5.42 -4.47
C ILE A 137 -5.13 -6.10 -3.72
N ALA A 138 -3.90 -5.65 -3.96
CA ALA A 138 -2.73 -6.08 -3.23
C ALA A 138 -2.29 -4.98 -2.25
N THR A 139 -1.75 -5.38 -1.11
CA THR A 139 -1.16 -4.47 -0.14
C THR A 139 0.12 -5.05 0.42
N LEU A 140 1.18 -4.26 0.38
CA LEU A 140 2.48 -4.56 0.92
C LEU A 140 2.73 -3.61 2.08
N LEU A 141 3.05 -4.17 3.26
CA LEU A 141 3.57 -3.40 4.39
C LEU A 141 5.02 -3.79 4.61
N GLY A 142 5.89 -2.82 4.80
CA GLY A 142 7.32 -3.06 4.82
C GLY A 142 8.12 -1.77 4.94
N GLU A 143 9.38 -1.86 4.55
CA GLU A 143 10.26 -0.71 4.36
C GLU A 143 10.81 -0.79 2.94
N PHE A 144 10.30 0.08 2.07
CA PHE A 144 10.67 0.12 0.65
C PHE A 144 11.33 1.45 0.34
N VAL A 145 12.38 1.39 -0.47
CA VAL A 145 12.98 2.55 -1.13
C VAL A 145 12.38 2.61 -2.52
N VAL A 146 11.94 3.80 -2.93
CA VAL A 146 11.46 4.06 -4.29
C VAL A 146 12.30 5.16 -4.89
N GLU A 147 13.14 4.80 -5.84
CA GLU A 147 13.99 5.72 -6.61
C GLU A 147 13.29 6.05 -7.95
N GLU A 148 13.34 7.33 -8.34
CA GLU A 148 12.80 7.88 -9.60
C GLU A 148 13.92 8.32 -10.56
#